data_AF-A0AAW2A074-F1
#
_entry.id   AF-A0AAW2A074-F1
#
_cell.length_a   1.000
_cell.length_b   1.000
_cell.length_c   1.000
_cell.angle_alpha   90.00
_cell.angle_beta   90.00
_cell.angle_gamma   90.00
#
_symmetry.space_group_name_H-M   'P 1'
#
loop_
_entity.id
_entity.type
_entity.pdbx_description
1 polymer ?
#
loop_
_entity_poly.entity_id
_entity_poly.type
_entity_poly.pdbx_seq_one_letter_code
_entity_poly.pdbx_strand_id
1 'polypeptide(L)'
;MKAPGLKSKRCTASRSSISRTRGHAAFMYTARQQSAVRSVHESRGVSRYLLQRVGSEAARLSCFSRHRIVTRREIMEAWNQLRRRRNPAALSGA
;
A
#
# COMPACT_ATOMS: atom_id res chain seq x y z
N MET A 1 5.35 30.98 -37.34
CA MET A 1 6.06 29.84 -36.70
C MET A 1 5.02 28.99 -35.98
N LYS A 2 4.82 27.71 -36.37
CA LYS A 2 3.82 26.79 -35.77
C LYS A 2 4.52 25.90 -34.74
N ALA A 3 4.00 25.86 -33.51
CA ALA A 3 4.52 24.99 -32.45
C ALA A 3 4.30 23.51 -32.80
N PRO A 4 5.28 22.62 -32.55
CA PRO A 4 5.16 21.20 -32.87
C PRO A 4 4.10 20.55 -31.98
N GLY A 5 3.15 19.85 -32.62
CA GLY A 5 2.04 19.18 -31.95
C GLY A 5 2.53 18.11 -30.95
N LEU A 6 2.30 18.38 -29.66
CA LEU A 6 2.44 17.40 -28.60
C LEU A 6 1.46 16.25 -28.86
N LYS A 7 1.96 15.14 -29.42
CA LYS A 7 1.18 13.89 -29.52
C LYS A 7 0.93 13.39 -28.09
N SER A 8 -0.26 13.66 -27.57
CA SER A 8 -0.75 13.12 -26.30
C SER A 8 -0.79 11.59 -26.40
N LYS A 9 0.29 10.94 -25.95
CA LYS A 9 0.30 9.50 -25.71
C LYS A 9 -0.59 9.27 -24.50
N ARG A 10 -1.85 8.95 -24.75
CA ARG A 10 -2.79 8.47 -23.73
C ARG A 10 -2.18 7.19 -23.15
N CYS A 11 -1.52 7.27 -22.00
CA CYS A 11 -1.00 6.12 -21.29
C CYS A 11 -2.21 5.24 -20.93
N THR A 12 -2.47 4.22 -21.75
CA THR A 12 -3.51 3.24 -21.44
C THR A 12 -3.09 2.54 -20.16
N ALA A 13 -3.98 2.57 -19.16
CA ALA A 13 -3.74 1.86 -17.92
C ALA A 13 -3.43 0.40 -18.26
N SER A 14 -2.24 -0.08 -17.90
CA SER A 14 -1.81 -1.46 -18.14
C SER A 14 -2.92 -2.43 -17.70
N ARG A 15 -3.15 -3.50 -18.46
CA ARG A 15 -4.11 -4.56 -18.11
C ARG A 15 -3.89 -5.07 -16.66
N SER A 16 -2.64 -5.04 -16.20
CA SER A 16 -2.22 -5.36 -14.83
C SER A 16 -2.66 -4.33 -13.78
N SER A 17 -2.72 -3.03 -14.11
CA SER A 17 -3.23 -2.00 -13.20
C SER A 17 -4.76 -2.05 -13.11
N ILE A 18 -5.44 -2.37 -14.21
CA ILE A 18 -6.90 -2.55 -14.23
C ILE A 18 -7.30 -3.75 -13.36
N SER A 19 -6.59 -4.88 -13.51
CA SER A 19 -6.82 -6.09 -12.70
C SER A 19 -6.57 -5.86 -11.21
N ARG A 20 -5.46 -5.21 -10.84
CA ARG A 20 -5.17 -4.84 -9.44
C ARG A 20 -6.24 -3.94 -8.84
N THR A 21 -6.76 -3.00 -9.63
CA THR A 21 -7.83 -2.09 -9.19
C THR A 21 -9.15 -2.85 -8.97
N ARG A 22 -9.48 -3.81 -9.85
CA ARG A 22 -10.67 -4.68 -9.70
C ARG A 22 -10.58 -5.58 -8.47
N GLY A 23 -9.44 -6.25 -8.25
CA GLY A 23 -9.23 -7.10 -7.09
C GLY A 23 -9.33 -6.34 -5.76
N HIS A 24 -8.73 -5.16 -5.68
CA HIS A 24 -8.86 -4.30 -4.50
C HIS A 24 -10.30 -3.83 -4.28
N ALA A 25 -11.04 -3.48 -5.34
CA ALA A 25 -12.44 -3.08 -5.24
C ALA A 25 -13.34 -4.22 -4.72
N ALA A 26 -13.12 -5.45 -5.20
CA ALA A 26 -13.84 -6.63 -4.72
C ALA A 26 -13.56 -6.91 -3.23
N PHE A 27 -12.30 -6.86 -2.81
CA PHE A 27 -11.92 -6.99 -1.39
C PHE A 27 -12.55 -5.89 -0.52
N MET A 28 -12.54 -4.64 -0.98
CA MET A 28 -13.17 -3.53 -0.24
C MET A 28 -14.69 -3.70 -0.12
N TYR A 29 -15.34 -4.30 -1.11
CA TYR A 29 -16.77 -4.61 -1.06
C TYR A 29 -17.06 -5.72 -0.04
N THR A 30 -16.32 -6.82 -0.06
CA THR A 30 -16.51 -7.92 0.90
C THR A 30 -16.16 -7.51 2.33
N ALA A 31 -15.07 -6.77 2.52
CA ALA A 31 -14.68 -6.25 3.82
C ALA A 31 -15.77 -5.33 4.43
N ARG A 32 -16.51 -4.58 3.61
CA ARG A 32 -17.66 -3.77 4.07
C ARG A 32 -18.87 -4.61 4.42
N GLN A 33 -19.14 -5.67 3.69
CA GLN A 33 -20.24 -6.57 4.07
C GLN A 33 -19.97 -7.26 5.41
N GLN A 34 -18.68 -7.45 5.75
CA GLN A 34 -18.25 -8.05 7.01
C GLN A 34 -18.03 -7.04 8.15
N SER A 35 -17.94 -5.74 7.86
CA SER A 35 -17.73 -4.70 8.88
C SER A 35 -18.80 -3.63 8.78
N ALA A 36 -19.53 -3.37 9.86
CA ALA A 36 -20.61 -2.38 9.92
C ALA A 36 -20.17 -0.90 9.71
N VAL A 37 -18.98 -0.65 9.18
CA VAL A 37 -18.32 0.66 9.13
C VAL A 37 -18.36 1.23 7.71
N ARG A 38 -19.18 2.28 7.52
CA ARG A 38 -19.52 2.95 6.25
C ARG A 38 -18.40 3.80 5.59
N SER A 39 -17.11 3.67 5.93
CA SER A 39 -16.08 4.56 5.34
C SER A 39 -15.49 4.02 4.03
N VAL A 40 -16.18 4.37 2.94
CA VAL A 40 -15.89 3.93 1.56
C VAL A 40 -14.76 4.72 0.89
N HIS A 41 -14.61 5.98 1.27
CA HIS A 41 -13.90 6.97 0.46
C HIS A 41 -12.47 7.26 0.94
N GLU A 42 -12.21 7.16 2.24
CA GLU A 42 -10.85 7.31 2.80
C GLU A 42 -10.01 6.04 2.67
N SER A 43 -10.64 4.88 2.57
CA SER A 43 -9.96 3.59 2.63
C SER A 43 -9.10 3.27 1.40
N ARG A 44 -9.48 3.72 0.20
CA ARG A 44 -8.73 3.44 -1.04
C ARG A 44 -7.30 4.01 -1.04
N GLY A 45 -7.14 5.24 -0.55
CA GLY A 45 -5.81 5.88 -0.44
C GLY A 45 -4.97 5.23 0.66
N VAL A 46 -5.62 4.91 1.79
CA VAL A 46 -4.97 4.32 2.96
C VAL A 46 -4.43 2.92 2.65
N SER A 47 -5.16 2.07 1.95
CA SER A 47 -4.68 0.72 1.61
C SER A 47 -3.44 0.74 0.72
N ARG A 48 -3.41 1.60 -0.31
CA ARG A 48 -2.24 1.74 -1.20
C ARG A 48 -1.05 2.32 -0.46
N TYR A 49 -1.29 3.35 0.37
CA TYR A 49 -0.26 3.96 1.20
C TYR A 49 0.36 2.96 2.17
N LEU A 50 -0.47 2.18 2.88
CA LEU A 50 0.00 1.14 3.81
C LEU A 50 0.80 0.06 3.09
N LEU A 51 0.29 -0.43 1.95
CA LEU A 51 1.00 -1.43 1.15
C LEU A 51 2.39 -0.94 0.72
N GLN A 52 2.47 0.31 0.22
CA GLN A 52 3.73 0.90 -0.20
C GLN A 52 4.69 1.07 0.98
N ARG A 53 4.20 1.58 2.11
CA ARG A 53 5.03 1.83 3.30
C ARG A 53 5.56 0.54 3.92
N VAL A 54 4.71 -0.48 4.05
CA VAL A 54 5.09 -1.80 4.56
C VAL A 54 6.06 -2.47 3.58
N GLY A 55 5.79 -2.39 2.28
CA GLY A 55 6.67 -2.96 1.25
C GLY A 55 8.06 -2.33 1.25
N SER A 56 8.16 -1.00 1.34
CA SER A 56 9.44 -0.29 1.43
C SER A 56 10.23 -0.64 2.69
N GLU A 57 9.57 -0.72 3.85
CA GLU A 57 10.24 -1.14 5.10
C GLU A 57 10.65 -2.60 5.07
N ALA A 58 9.83 -3.50 4.53
CA ALA A 58 10.18 -4.91 4.39
C ALA A 58 11.37 -5.10 3.43
N ALA A 59 11.39 -4.38 2.30
CA ALA A 59 12.53 -4.38 1.38
C ALA A 59 13.80 -3.85 2.05
N ARG A 60 13.69 -2.81 2.87
CA ARG A 60 14.81 -2.28 3.67
C ARG A 60 15.35 -3.35 4.64
N LEU A 61 14.49 -4.02 5.40
CA LEU A 61 14.88 -5.09 6.32
C LEU A 61 15.54 -6.28 5.59
N SER A 62 15.00 -6.65 4.43
CA SER A 62 15.55 -7.69 3.56
C SER A 62 16.96 -7.33 3.08
N CYS A 63 17.15 -6.07 2.67
CA CYS A 63 18.45 -5.54 2.24
C CYS A 63 19.49 -5.58 3.38
N PHE A 64 19.11 -5.16 4.60
CA PHE A 64 19.98 -5.27 5.78
C PHE A 64 20.36 -6.71 6.11
N SER A 65 19.45 -7.64 5.89
CA SER A 65 19.65 -9.08 6.10
C SER A 65 20.37 -9.77 4.93
N ARG A 66 20.77 -9.03 3.89
CA ARG A 66 21.37 -9.53 2.63
C ARG A 66 20.51 -10.58 1.92
N HIS A 67 19.20 -10.56 2.16
CA HIS A 67 18.25 -11.39 1.44
C HIS A 67 17.86 -10.72 0.13
N ARG A 68 17.74 -11.52 -0.94
CA ARG A 68 17.27 -11.06 -2.26
C ARG A 68 15.76 -11.14 -2.43
N ILE A 69 15.07 -11.75 -1.46
CA ILE A 69 13.64 -12.03 -1.51
C ILE A 69 13.02 -11.49 -0.23
N VAL A 70 11.98 -10.67 -0.37
CA VAL A 70 11.21 -10.19 0.76
C VAL A 70 10.40 -11.34 1.34
N THR A 71 10.67 -11.70 2.59
CA THR A 71 10.01 -12.81 3.27
C THR A 71 8.80 -12.35 4.08
N ARG A 72 7.91 -13.29 4.41
CA ARG A 72 6.79 -13.03 5.34
C ARG A 72 7.26 -12.43 6.67
N ARG A 73 8.44 -12.85 7.16
CA ARG A 73 9.01 -12.34 8.42
C ARG A 73 9.28 -10.85 8.33
N GLU A 74 9.94 -10.41 7.26
CA GLU A 74 10.26 -8.99 7.03
C GLU A 74 8.99 -8.14 6.86
N ILE A 75 7.96 -8.67 6.22
CA ILE A 75 6.64 -8.00 6.10
C ILE A 75 5.98 -7.82 7.47
N MET A 76 5.94 -8.88 8.29
CA MET A 76 5.33 -8.83 9.62
C MET A 76 6.11 -7.90 10.56
N GLU A 77 7.44 -7.91 10.47
CA GLU A 77 8.29 -7.04 11.25
C GLU A 77 8.12 -5.56 10.85
N ALA A 78 8.13 -5.26 9.55
CA ALA A 78 7.84 -3.93 9.02
C ALA A 78 6.46 -3.41 9.47
N TRP A 79 5.43 -4.27 9.43
CA TRP A 79 4.09 -3.93 9.92
C TRP A 79 4.10 -3.57 11.42
N ASN A 80 4.75 -4.39 12.24
CA ASN A 80 4.84 -4.15 13.68
C ASN A 80 5.61 -2.86 14.01
N GLN A 81 6.70 -2.57 13.30
CA GLN A 81 7.45 -1.33 13.47
C GLN A 81 6.61 -0.11 13.10
N LEU A 82 5.88 -0.16 11.98
CA LEU A 82 4.99 0.93 11.56
C LEU A 82 3.81 1.13 12.52
N ARG A 83 3.26 0.05 13.09
CA ARG A 83 2.18 0.12 14.08
C ARG A 83 2.66 0.77 15.38
N ARG A 84 3.85 0.42 15.87
CA ARG A 84 4.47 0.99 17.07
C ARG A 84 4.79 2.49 16.90
N ARG A 85 5.34 2.88 15.75
CA ARG A 85 5.60 4.31 15.45
C ARG A 85 4.33 5.15 15.37
N ARG A 86 3.19 4.54 14.97
CA ARG A 86 1.89 5.22 14.93
C ARG A 86 1.26 5.40 16.31
N ASN A 87 1.57 4.50 17.26
CA ASN A 87 1.11 4.57 18.65
C ASN A 87 2.30 4.69 19.62
N PRO A 88 2.94 5.86 19.74
CA PRO A 88 3.97 6.08 20.75
C PRO A 88 3.41 6.14 22.20
N ALA A 89 2.08 6.19 22.37
CA ALA A 89 1.42 6.48 23.64
C ALA A 89 1.32 5.30 24.66
N ALA A 90 1.99 4.17 24.44
CA ALA A 90 1.84 2.98 25.31
C ALA A 90 3.08 2.64 26.16
N LEU A 91 4.05 3.56 26.32
CA LEU A 91 5.23 3.38 27.18
C LEU A 91 5.61 4.66 27.95
N SER A 92 4.61 5.32 28.55
CA SER A 92 4.82 6.30 29.62
C SER A 92 4.01 5.87 30.83
N GLY A 93 4.52 4.86 31.52
CA GLY A 93 4.02 4.37 32.81
C GLY A 93 5.22 3.89 33.59
N ALA A 94 6.10 4.82 33.92
CA ALA A 94 7.06 4.70 35.01
C ALA A 94 6.34 4.99 36.32
#